data_AF-A0A8E8EZ25-F1
#
_entry.id   AF-A0A8E8EZ25-F1
#
_cell.length_a   1.000
_cell.length_b   1.000
_cell.length_c   1.000
_cell.angle_alpha   90.00
_cell.angle_beta   90.00
_cell.angle_gamma   90.00
#
_symmetry.space_group_name_H-M   'P 1'
#
loop_
_entity.id
_entity.type
_entity.pdbx_description
1 polymer ?
#
loop_
_entity_poly.entity_id
_entity_poly.type
_entity_poly.pdbx_seq_one_letter_code
_entity_poly.pdbx_strand_id
1 'polypeptide(L)'
;MNVPLGLTPFAGQSRSEHALVLVGGAIACLVGYVGAAAAFFGLAALGHGEPAGPQRVAGVFASLACWGFYALAFVRGKGGPVTDVLVYPLATVTAVPFAFRWVAFGPAWDALAERFGFFLFRPALFVDAAAHVLPGLVLCAGVLTAWASLLGEEAVAAWQREHLSEPFREAFVEE
;
A
#
# COMPACT_ATOMS: atom_id res chain seq x y z
N MET A 1 -3.37 25.32 5.86
CA MET A 1 -3.83 24.75 4.57
C MET A 1 -4.84 23.68 4.88
N ASN A 2 -6.04 23.76 4.30
CA ASN A 2 -7.05 22.71 4.47
C ASN A 2 -6.58 21.48 3.71
N VAL A 3 -6.34 20.38 4.42
CA VAL A 3 -6.06 19.08 3.80
C VAL A 3 -7.38 18.58 3.20
N PRO A 4 -7.41 18.03 1.97
CA PRO A 4 -8.61 17.42 1.41
C PRO A 4 -9.23 16.42 2.39
N LEU A 5 -10.55 16.39 2.53
CA LEU A 5 -11.26 15.53 3.50
C LEU A 5 -10.88 14.05 3.40
N GLY A 6 -10.61 13.55 2.20
CA GLY A 6 -10.15 12.16 2.03
C GLY A 6 -8.77 11.88 2.65
N LEU A 7 -7.91 12.89 2.78
CA LEU A 7 -6.54 12.76 3.28
C LEU A 7 -6.42 13.09 4.77
N THR A 8 -7.52 13.38 5.45
CA THR A 8 -7.50 13.60 6.90
C THR A 8 -7.33 12.28 7.64
N PRO A 9 -6.50 12.24 8.70
CA PRO A 9 -6.38 11.06 9.53
C PRO A 9 -7.68 10.78 10.30
N PHE A 10 -7.78 9.60 10.92
CA PHE A 10 -8.84 9.30 11.86
C PHE A 10 -8.87 10.30 13.04
N ALA A 11 -10.04 10.47 13.63
CA ALA A 11 -10.29 11.41 14.72
C ALA A 11 -9.41 11.10 15.94
N GLY A 12 -8.91 12.16 16.60
CA GLY A 12 -8.12 12.03 17.83
C GLY A 12 -6.70 11.44 17.66
N GLN A 13 -6.28 11.10 16.44
CA GLN A 13 -4.96 10.53 16.20
C GLN A 13 -3.83 11.59 16.26
N SER A 14 -2.73 11.24 16.93
CA SER A 14 -1.52 12.07 16.95
C SER A 14 -0.71 11.95 15.65
N ARG A 15 0.08 12.99 15.33
CA ARG A 15 0.98 12.96 14.15
C ARG A 15 1.99 11.80 14.20
N SER A 16 2.45 11.43 15.39
CA SER A 16 3.39 10.33 15.59
C SER A 16 2.76 8.98 15.30
N GLU A 17 1.52 8.74 15.76
CA GLU A 17 0.80 7.50 15.43
C GLU A 17 0.57 7.38 13.93
N HIS A 18 0.24 8.49 13.28
CA HIS A 18 0.06 8.54 11.84
C HIS A 18 1.34 8.20 11.07
N ALA A 19 2.48 8.77 11.51
CA ALA A 19 3.78 8.46 10.94
C ALA A 19 4.18 6.99 11.18
N LEU A 20 3.85 6.42 12.34
CA LEU A 20 4.11 5.01 12.65
C LEU A 20 3.33 4.06 11.73
N VAL A 21 2.10 4.40 11.35
CA VAL A 21 1.32 3.62 10.37
C VAL A 21 2.03 3.62 9.01
N LEU A 22 2.49 4.79 8.55
CA LEU A 22 3.24 4.89 7.30
C LEU A 22 4.53 4.07 7.32
N VAL A 23 5.34 4.21 8.38
CA VAL A 23 6.60 3.47 8.54
C VAL A 23 6.34 1.97 8.66
N GLY A 24 5.32 1.57 9.41
CA GLY A 24 4.92 0.16 9.56
C GLY A 24 4.54 -0.48 8.22
N GLY A 25 3.76 0.21 7.40
CA GLY A 25 3.41 -0.26 6.06
C GLY A 25 4.63 -0.35 5.13
N ALA A 26 5.55 0.61 5.20
CA ALA A 26 6.81 0.57 4.44
C ALA A 26 7.70 -0.62 4.85
N ILE A 27 7.80 -0.90 6.14
CA ILE A 27 8.53 -2.06 6.66
C ILE A 27 7.84 -3.35 6.21
N ALA A 28 6.52 -3.47 6.35
CA ALA A 28 5.77 -4.65 5.91
C ALA A 28 5.96 -4.91 4.41
N CYS A 29 5.89 -3.86 3.59
CA CYS A 29 6.17 -3.92 2.16
C CYS A 29 7.59 -4.43 1.88
N LEU A 30 8.60 -3.84 2.54
CA LEU A 30 10.00 -4.23 2.37
C LEU A 30 10.24 -5.70 2.77
N VAL A 31 9.68 -6.12 3.91
CA VAL A 31 9.78 -7.51 4.38
C VAL A 31 9.13 -8.46 3.39
N GLY A 32 7.94 -8.15 2.87
CA GLY A 32 7.28 -8.94 1.84
C GLY A 32 8.12 -9.04 0.56
N TYR A 33 8.67 -7.91 0.11
CA TYR A 33 9.47 -7.83 -1.11
C TYR A 33 10.79 -8.62 -1.01
N VAL A 34 11.62 -8.25 -0.04
CA VAL A 34 12.95 -8.81 0.16
C VAL A 34 12.86 -10.25 0.67
N GLY A 35 11.93 -10.53 1.58
CA GLY A 35 11.70 -11.86 2.12
C GLY A 35 11.29 -12.87 1.06
N ALA A 36 10.36 -12.52 0.17
CA ALA A 36 9.97 -13.40 -0.93
C ALA A 36 11.13 -13.64 -1.91
N ALA A 37 11.87 -12.59 -2.28
CA ALA A 37 13.02 -12.75 -3.15
C ALA A 37 14.10 -13.64 -2.53
N ALA A 38 14.45 -13.41 -1.25
CA ALA A 38 15.42 -14.23 -0.52
C ALA A 38 14.98 -15.69 -0.42
N ALA A 39 13.70 -15.96 -0.16
CA ALA A 39 13.17 -17.30 0.04
C ALA A 39 13.09 -18.13 -1.25
N PHE A 40 12.71 -17.51 -2.37
CA PHE A 40 12.40 -18.24 -3.60
C PHE A 40 13.46 -18.14 -4.70
N PHE A 41 14.25 -17.06 -4.75
CA PHE A 41 15.11 -16.75 -5.91
C PHE A 41 16.52 -16.28 -5.54
N GLY A 42 16.76 -15.95 -4.27
CA GLY A 42 17.95 -15.22 -3.83
C GLY A 42 17.86 -13.72 -4.12
N LEU A 43 18.55 -12.91 -3.31
CA LEU A 43 18.48 -11.44 -3.39
C LEU A 43 18.98 -10.87 -4.72
N ALA A 44 19.98 -11.52 -5.34
CA ALA A 44 20.56 -11.08 -6.60
C ALA A 44 19.53 -11.02 -7.75
N ALA A 45 18.45 -11.81 -7.68
CA ALA A 45 17.37 -11.81 -8.67
C ALA A 45 16.58 -10.48 -8.74
N LEU A 46 16.77 -9.59 -7.75
CA LEU A 46 16.22 -8.23 -7.75
C LEU A 46 17.13 -7.20 -8.44
N GLY A 47 18.29 -7.64 -8.94
CA GLY A 47 19.26 -6.80 -9.64
C GLY A 47 18.70 -6.11 -10.88
N HIS A 48 19.42 -5.10 -11.36
CA HIS A 48 19.09 -4.43 -12.62
C HIS A 48 19.51 -5.33 -13.79
N GLY A 49 18.62 -5.52 -14.77
CA GLY A 49 18.88 -6.40 -15.92
C GLY A 49 18.47 -7.87 -15.72
N GLU A 50 18.08 -8.26 -14.50
CA GLU A 50 17.56 -9.59 -14.22
C GLU A 50 16.16 -9.81 -14.82
N PRO A 51 15.77 -11.08 -15.08
CA PRO A 51 14.44 -11.41 -15.54
C PRO A 51 13.34 -10.80 -14.65
N ALA A 52 12.26 -10.32 -15.26
CA ALA A 52 11.17 -9.67 -14.53
C ALA A 52 10.36 -10.62 -13.63
N GLY A 53 10.41 -11.93 -13.87
CA GLY A 53 9.63 -12.94 -13.14
C GLY A 53 9.81 -12.89 -11.62
N PRO A 54 11.04 -13.07 -11.10
CA PRO A 54 11.33 -12.95 -9.67
C PRO A 54 10.88 -11.62 -9.05
N GLN A 55 11.07 -10.51 -9.77
CA GLN A 55 10.66 -9.17 -9.32
C GLN A 55 9.14 -9.04 -9.20
N ARG A 56 8.39 -9.64 -10.14
CA ARG A 56 6.92 -9.67 -10.09
C ARG A 56 6.42 -10.48 -8.89
N VAL A 57 6.98 -11.67 -8.67
CA VAL A 57 6.61 -12.50 -7.51
C VAL A 57 6.90 -11.76 -6.21
N ALA A 58 8.09 -11.19 -6.06
CA ALA A 58 8.43 -10.35 -4.90
C ALA A 58 7.46 -9.16 -4.76
N GLY A 59 7.08 -8.51 -5.86
CA GLY A 59 6.10 -7.42 -5.89
C GLY A 59 4.70 -7.85 -5.41
N VAL A 60 4.25 -9.06 -5.73
CA VAL A 60 2.99 -9.63 -5.21
C VAL A 60 3.04 -9.76 -3.69
N PHE A 61 4.11 -10.32 -3.13
CA PHE A 61 4.25 -10.44 -1.67
C PHE A 61 4.38 -9.09 -0.98
N ALA A 62 5.08 -8.14 -1.59
CA ALA A 62 5.15 -6.76 -1.12
C ALA A 62 3.75 -6.11 -1.10
N SER A 63 2.95 -6.34 -2.15
CA SER A 63 1.56 -5.88 -2.26
C SER A 63 0.68 -6.43 -1.15
N LEU A 64 0.70 -7.75 -0.96
CA LEU A 64 -0.09 -8.42 0.07
C LEU A 64 0.30 -7.94 1.48
N ALA A 65 1.59 -7.89 1.79
CA ALA A 65 2.07 -7.45 3.10
C ALA A 65 1.72 -5.98 3.38
N CYS A 66 1.89 -5.11 2.37
CA CYS A 66 1.60 -3.69 2.46
C CYS A 66 0.11 -3.42 2.70
N TRP A 67 -0.78 -3.90 1.81
CA TRP A 67 -2.22 -3.70 1.97
C TRP A 67 -2.80 -4.44 3.17
N GLY A 68 -2.26 -5.61 3.52
CA GLY A 68 -2.66 -6.32 4.73
C GLY A 68 -2.39 -5.49 5.98
N PHE A 69 -1.20 -4.86 6.06
CA PHE A 69 -0.88 -3.97 7.18
C PHE A 69 -1.84 -2.78 7.26
N TYR A 70 -2.05 -2.06 6.15
CA TYR A 70 -2.92 -0.89 6.16
C TYR A 70 -4.39 -1.24 6.38
N ALA A 71 -4.88 -2.38 5.90
CA ALA A 71 -6.24 -2.85 6.19
C ALA A 71 -6.42 -3.11 7.69
N LEU A 72 -5.42 -3.68 8.37
CA LEU A 72 -5.46 -3.87 9.81
C LEU A 72 -5.35 -2.55 10.58
N ALA A 73 -4.57 -1.59 10.08
CA ALA A 73 -4.48 -0.24 10.65
C ALA A 73 -5.85 0.48 10.53
N PHE A 74 -6.50 0.37 9.38
CA PHE A 74 -7.87 0.87 9.17
C PHE A 74 -8.83 0.25 10.17
N VAL A 75 -8.87 -1.07 10.32
CA VAL A 75 -9.74 -1.76 11.29
C VAL A 75 -9.52 -1.27 12.73
N ARG A 76 -8.27 -0.92 13.06
CA ARG A 76 -7.86 -0.37 14.36
C ARG A 76 -8.12 1.14 14.49
N GLY A 77 -8.66 1.80 13.46
CA GLY A 77 -8.88 3.24 13.44
C GLY A 77 -7.59 4.05 13.53
N LYS A 78 -6.51 3.57 12.91
CA LYS A 78 -5.20 4.23 12.88
C LYS A 78 -4.81 4.50 11.43
N GLY A 79 -4.42 5.74 11.13
CA GLY A 79 -4.09 6.19 9.79
C GLY A 79 -5.20 7.10 9.28
N GLY A 80 -5.85 6.71 8.20
CA GLY A 80 -6.98 7.47 7.67
C GLY A 80 -7.77 6.69 6.62
N PRO A 81 -9.05 7.06 6.40
CA PRO A 81 -9.99 6.24 5.65
C PRO A 81 -9.56 6.03 4.18
N VAL A 82 -9.14 7.08 3.48
CA VAL A 82 -8.65 6.95 2.09
C VAL A 82 -7.15 6.68 2.06
N THR A 83 -6.42 7.16 3.07
CA THR A 83 -4.96 6.99 3.10
C THR A 83 -4.56 5.53 3.29
N ASP A 84 -5.26 4.79 4.13
CA ASP A 84 -4.93 3.39 4.42
C ASP A 84 -5.39 2.44 3.31
N VAL A 85 -6.47 2.77 2.61
CA VAL A 85 -7.01 1.88 1.56
C VAL A 85 -6.32 2.11 0.20
N LEU A 86 -5.95 3.36 -0.10
CA LEU A 86 -5.46 3.74 -1.43
C LEU A 86 -4.10 4.44 -1.37
N VAL A 87 -4.01 5.61 -0.73
CA VAL A 87 -2.87 6.52 -0.94
C VAL A 87 -1.56 5.94 -0.42
N TYR A 88 -1.53 5.49 0.83
CA TYR A 88 -0.32 4.95 1.45
C TYR A 88 0.09 3.61 0.86
N PRO A 89 -0.82 2.65 0.65
CA PRO A 89 -0.44 1.42 -0.02
C PRO A 89 0.17 1.66 -1.41
N LEU A 90 -0.48 2.47 -2.26
CA LEU A 90 0.02 2.77 -3.61
C LEU A 90 1.38 3.45 -3.60
N ALA A 91 1.54 4.48 -2.77
CA ALA A 91 2.81 5.18 -2.62
C ALA A 91 3.91 4.22 -2.14
N THR A 92 3.58 3.35 -1.17
CA THR A 92 4.53 2.43 -0.55
C THR A 92 5.00 1.35 -1.53
N VAL A 93 4.09 0.65 -2.22
CA VAL A 93 4.50 -0.41 -3.16
C VAL A 93 5.18 0.14 -4.41
N THR A 94 5.00 1.41 -4.72
CA THR A 94 5.73 2.08 -5.79
C THR A 94 7.13 2.48 -5.33
N ALA A 95 7.24 3.09 -4.15
CA ALA A 95 8.49 3.69 -3.69
C ALA A 95 9.43 2.68 -3.02
N VAL A 96 8.94 1.76 -2.19
CA VAL A 96 9.78 0.88 -1.35
C VAL A 96 10.58 -0.11 -2.20
N PRO A 97 10.00 -0.89 -3.13
CA PRO A 97 10.78 -1.80 -3.97
C PRO A 97 11.81 -1.06 -4.81
N PHE A 98 11.43 0.11 -5.35
CA PHE A 98 12.31 0.96 -6.13
C PHE A 98 13.49 1.47 -5.29
N ALA A 99 13.23 2.05 -4.13
CA ALA A 99 14.24 2.56 -3.22
C ALA A 99 15.18 1.45 -2.74
N PHE A 100 14.64 0.28 -2.38
CA PHE A 100 15.46 -0.87 -1.99
C PHE A 100 16.44 -1.26 -3.09
N ARG A 101 15.97 -1.43 -4.33
CA ARG A 101 16.85 -1.82 -5.44
C ARG A 101 17.90 -0.78 -5.74
N TRP A 102 17.54 0.50 -5.63
CA TRP A 102 18.47 1.60 -5.82
C TRP A 102 19.58 1.60 -4.76
N VAL A 103 19.23 1.34 -3.50
CA VAL A 103 20.19 1.25 -2.39
C VAL A 103 21.05 -0.02 -2.49
N ALA A 104 20.45 -1.17 -2.84
CA ALA A 104 21.13 -2.46 -2.83
C ALA A 104 21.98 -2.73 -4.08
N PHE A 105 21.55 -2.25 -5.26
CA PHE A 105 22.19 -2.55 -6.55
C PHE A 105 22.69 -1.30 -7.28
N GLY A 106 22.59 -0.13 -6.64
CA GLY A 106 22.96 1.15 -7.22
C GLY A 106 21.89 1.76 -8.13
N PRO A 107 22.10 3.00 -8.59
CA PRO A 107 21.18 3.69 -9.49
C PRO A 107 21.13 3.05 -10.88
N ALA A 108 19.93 2.87 -11.42
CA ALA A 108 19.70 2.43 -12.81
C ALA A 108 19.30 3.62 -13.70
N TRP A 109 20.22 4.56 -13.91
CA TRP A 109 19.96 5.80 -14.66
C TRP A 109 19.51 5.53 -16.11
N ASP A 110 20.09 4.53 -16.77
CA ASP A 110 19.77 4.20 -18.16
C ASP A 110 18.33 3.66 -18.31
N ALA A 111 17.90 2.82 -17.37
CA ALA A 111 16.54 2.29 -17.33
C ALA A 111 15.49 3.38 -17.03
N LEU A 112 15.88 4.43 -16.29
CA LEU A 112 15.00 5.56 -16.00
C LEU A 112 14.74 6.38 -17.27
N ALA A 113 15.80 6.68 -18.04
CA ALA A 113 15.70 7.44 -19.28
C ALA A 113 14.79 6.75 -20.33
N GLU A 114 14.91 5.43 -20.47
CA GLU A 114 14.05 4.67 -21.38
C GLU A 114 12.57 4.65 -20.99
N ARG A 115 12.26 4.63 -19.68
CA ARG A 115 10.88 4.53 -19.19
C ARG A 115 10.09 5.81 -19.42
N PHE A 116 10.74 6.99 -19.37
CA PHE A 116 10.09 8.26 -19.66
C PHE A 116 9.81 8.47 -21.17
N GLY A 117 10.63 7.89 -22.05
CA GLY A 117 10.48 8.08 -23.51
C GLY A 117 9.34 7.28 -24.17
N PHE A 118 8.98 6.11 -23.64
CA PHE A 118 8.07 5.16 -24.31
C PHE A 118 6.98 4.56 -23.39
N PHE A 119 6.69 5.19 -22.25
CA PHE A 119 5.77 4.67 -21.22
C PHE A 119 4.44 4.13 -21.75
N LEU A 120 3.81 4.83 -22.72
CA LEU A 120 2.50 4.45 -23.27
C LEU A 120 2.51 3.20 -24.17
N PHE A 121 3.67 2.74 -24.64
CA PHE A 121 3.77 1.66 -25.63
C PHE A 121 4.30 0.33 -25.07
N ARG A 122 4.46 0.21 -23.74
CA ARG A 122 5.01 -1.00 -23.08
C ARG A 122 3.93 -1.76 -22.30
N PRO A 123 3.22 -2.73 -22.90
CA PRO A 123 2.18 -3.52 -22.23
C PRO A 123 2.65 -4.23 -20.95
N ALA A 124 3.95 -4.56 -20.87
CA ALA A 124 4.57 -5.12 -19.67
C ALA A 124 4.44 -4.23 -18.42
N LEU A 125 4.39 -2.89 -18.58
CA LEU A 125 4.23 -1.97 -17.45
C LEU A 125 2.86 -2.12 -16.77
N PHE A 126 1.81 -2.39 -17.55
CA PHE A 126 0.47 -2.65 -17.00
C PHE A 126 0.43 -3.96 -16.22
N VAL A 127 1.12 -5.00 -16.71
CA VAL A 127 1.24 -6.28 -16.00
C VAL A 127 2.01 -6.09 -14.69
N ASP A 128 3.09 -5.33 -14.72
CA ASP A 128 3.89 -5.05 -13.52
C ASP A 128 3.09 -4.23 -12.51
N ALA A 129 2.36 -3.19 -12.95
CA ALA A 129 1.47 -2.42 -12.08
C ALA A 129 0.35 -3.29 -11.49
N ALA A 130 -0.28 -4.13 -12.30
CA ALA A 130 -1.30 -5.06 -11.84
C ALA A 130 -0.75 -6.04 -10.78
N ALA A 131 0.44 -6.59 -10.99
CA ALA A 131 1.09 -7.48 -10.03
C ALA A 131 1.44 -6.78 -8.69
N HIS A 132 1.73 -5.48 -8.72
CA HIS A 132 2.05 -4.70 -7.51
C HIS A 132 0.81 -4.18 -6.77
N VAL A 133 -0.35 -4.07 -7.42
CA VAL A 133 -1.53 -3.43 -6.82
C VAL A 133 -2.67 -4.41 -6.60
N LEU A 134 -3.03 -5.24 -7.59
CA LEU A 134 -4.25 -6.05 -7.53
C LEU A 134 -4.26 -7.07 -6.38
N PRO A 135 -3.17 -7.82 -6.10
CA PRO A 135 -3.20 -8.81 -5.01
C PRO A 135 -3.47 -8.17 -3.65
N GLY A 136 -2.77 -7.08 -3.33
CA GLY A 136 -2.97 -6.32 -2.10
C GLY A 136 -4.36 -5.70 -2.02
N LEU A 137 -4.83 -5.10 -3.12
CA LEU A 137 -6.17 -4.50 -3.19
C LEU A 137 -7.27 -5.54 -2.92
N VAL A 138 -7.17 -6.72 -3.55
CA VAL A 138 -8.13 -7.83 -3.34
C VAL A 138 -8.09 -8.30 -1.89
N LEU A 139 -6.89 -8.45 -1.30
CA LEU A 139 -6.75 -8.81 0.11
C LEU A 139 -7.39 -7.76 1.02
N CYS A 140 -7.14 -6.47 0.79
CA CYS A 140 -7.71 -5.37 1.57
C CYS A 140 -9.23 -5.37 1.50
N ALA A 141 -9.80 -5.47 0.28
CA ALA A 141 -11.24 -5.58 0.10
C ALA A 141 -11.82 -6.79 0.85
N GLY A 142 -11.15 -7.95 0.78
CA GLY A 142 -11.54 -9.15 1.50
C GLY A 142 -11.51 -8.99 3.02
N VAL A 143 -10.45 -8.41 3.57
CA VAL A 143 -10.30 -8.15 5.02
C VAL A 143 -11.37 -7.18 5.51
N LEU A 144 -11.58 -6.05 4.81
CA LEU A 144 -12.57 -5.05 5.21
C LEU A 144 -14.01 -5.58 5.08
N THR A 145 -14.28 -6.37 4.03
CA THR A 145 -15.58 -7.04 3.88
C THR A 145 -15.82 -8.01 5.02
N ALA A 146 -14.85 -8.88 5.31
CA ALA A 146 -14.96 -9.85 6.40
C ALA A 146 -15.14 -9.16 7.76
N TRP A 147 -14.37 -8.10 8.01
CA TRP A 147 -14.49 -7.29 9.23
C TRP A 147 -15.89 -6.67 9.38
N ALA A 148 -16.40 -6.03 8.33
CA ALA A 148 -17.73 -5.41 8.34
C ALA A 148 -18.84 -6.45 8.51
N SER A 149 -18.74 -7.59 7.82
CA SER A 149 -19.72 -8.69 7.94
C SER A 149 -19.74 -9.32 9.33
N LEU A 150 -18.63 -9.31 10.07
CA LEU A 150 -18.56 -9.87 11.43
C LEU A 150 -19.06 -8.90 12.51
N LEU A 151 -18.95 -7.59 12.30
CA LEU A 151 -19.29 -6.58 13.32
C LEU A 151 -20.78 -6.23 13.38
N GLY A 152 -21.53 -6.45 12.29
CA GLY A 152 -22.92 -6.00 12.21
C GLY A 152 -23.05 -4.48 12.15
N GLU A 153 -24.21 -4.00 11.71
CA GLU A 153 -24.41 -2.58 11.37
C GLU A 153 -24.22 -1.63 12.56
N GLU A 154 -24.69 -2.02 13.75
CA GLU A 154 -24.60 -1.18 14.95
C GLU A 154 -23.15 -0.95 15.40
N ALA A 155 -22.32 -2.00 15.36
CA ALA A 155 -20.92 -1.88 15.78
C ALA A 155 -20.08 -1.14 14.71
N VAL A 156 -20.41 -1.30 13.43
CA VAL A 156 -19.81 -0.48 12.36
C VAL A 156 -20.17 0.99 12.56
N ALA A 157 -21.44 1.32 12.84
CA ALA A 157 -21.85 2.70 13.10
C ALA A 157 -21.19 3.29 14.35
N ALA A 158 -21.02 2.49 15.41
CA ALA A 158 -20.28 2.90 16.59
C ALA A 158 -18.81 3.17 16.28
N TRP A 159 -18.16 2.27 15.52
CA TRP A 159 -16.79 2.42 15.08
C TRP A 159 -16.60 3.69 14.23
N GLN A 160 -17.53 3.96 13.31
CA GLN A 160 -17.52 5.17 12.47
C GLN A 160 -17.62 6.44 13.30
N ARG A 161 -18.52 6.49 14.29
CA ARG A 161 -18.66 7.65 15.18
C ARG A 161 -17.42 7.91 16.03
N GLU A 162 -16.75 6.84 16.45
CA GLU A 162 -15.54 6.93 17.27
C GLU A 162 -14.31 7.39 16.45
N HIS A 163 -14.15 6.87 15.22
CA HIS A 163 -12.90 7.03 14.47
C HIS A 163 -12.98 8.00 13.29
N LEU A 164 -14.15 8.20 12.67
CA LEU A 164 -14.29 9.16 11.57
C LEU A 164 -14.58 10.55 12.11
N SER A 165 -13.89 11.55 11.56
CA SER A 165 -14.22 12.96 11.85
C SER A 165 -15.63 13.27 11.39
N GLU A 166 -16.35 14.09 12.15
CA GLU A 166 -17.72 14.54 11.83
C GLU A 166 -17.87 15.07 10.39
N PRO A 167 -17.00 15.98 9.87
CA PRO A 167 -17.10 16.43 8.48
C PRO A 167 -16.92 15.32 7.43
N PHE A 168 -16.21 14.24 7.76
CA PHE A 168 -16.05 13.10 6.87
C PHE A 168 -17.31 12.22 6.87
N ARG A 169 -17.93 12.03 8.04
CA ARG A 169 -19.18 11.25 8.12
C ARG A 169 -20.30 11.96 7.39
N GLU A 170 -20.49 13.26 7.62
CA GLU A 170 -21.51 14.07 6.93
C GLU A 170 -21.35 14.05 5.40
N ALA A 171 -20.10 14.00 4.91
CA ALA A 171 -19.84 14.04 3.47
C ALA A 171 -19.92 12.68 2.77
N PHE A 172 -19.67 11.57 3.48
CA PHE A 172 -19.46 10.25 2.86
C PHE A 172 -20.23 9.08 3.48
N VAL A 173 -20.89 9.27 4.63
CA VAL A 173 -21.51 8.18 5.40
C VAL A 173 -22.97 8.49 5.73
N GLU A 174 -23.27 9.70 6.20
CA GLU A 174 -24.60 10.12 6.61
C GLU A 174 -25.37 10.66 5.38
N GLU A 175 -26.63 10.23 5.19
CA GLU A 175 -27.57 10.73 4.17
C GLU A 175 -28.57 11.72 4.78
#